data_AF-M0DQY1-F1
#
_entry.id   AF-M0DQY1-F1
#
_cell.length_a   1.000
_cell.length_b   1.000
_cell.length_c   1.000
_cell.angle_alpha   90.00
_cell.angle_beta   90.00
_cell.angle_gamma   90.00
#
_symmetry.space_group_name_H-M   'P 1'
#
loop_
_entity.id
_entity.type
_entity.pdbx_description
1 polymer ?
#
loop_
_entity_poly.entity_id
_entity_poly.type
_entity_poly.pdbx_seq_one_letter_code
_entity_poly.pdbx_strand_id
1 'polypeptide(L)'
;MSPGLPSARTAAIVSLLLVGVALSFAFHATAAGSEITYEATPVEPGEDPDPVAEASSNVTDLDERLSDTADRNREPVRTAAATGSFEGALSSELAIALDGAESRYARYDGRYYEWSLSTGDETANATIEMRPTDAESVFAAVARPASESSADVRRIIDEGTANGSGVRSGLFRRDGAYYAVAIESEAAVAGQIASSFAGFALTPVGRGYAAVGLGLLAYRYREPTRDRLLTVRRAAAVAALAVPLALVATALFETGSPARFVIGPATATVVASGVVAGACVASSRWRSLVGVTVGIGLFATAAIAAPLGPIGFLFGPLAVLFGIATGAVPFGYGYWFARPAADATSPSDSAAREDRDAGP
;
A
#
# COMPACT_ATOMS: atom_id res chain seq x y z
N MET A 1 3.34 -46.58 21.62
CA MET A 1 2.25 -45.58 21.50
C MET A 1 2.61 -44.66 20.34
N SER A 2 1.98 -44.85 19.18
CA SER A 2 2.20 -43.96 18.03
C SER A 2 1.57 -42.59 18.34
N PRO A 3 2.27 -41.47 18.13
CA PRO A 3 1.64 -40.16 18.28
C PRO A 3 0.48 -40.06 17.29
N GLY A 4 -0.75 -40.04 17.81
CA GLY A 4 -1.94 -39.88 16.99
C GLY A 4 -1.86 -38.57 16.21
N LEU A 5 -2.11 -38.64 14.90
CA LEU A 5 -2.14 -37.46 14.04
C LEU A 5 -3.10 -36.42 14.64
N PRO A 6 -2.71 -35.13 14.72
CA PRO A 6 -3.59 -34.09 15.24
C PRO A 6 -4.85 -34.03 14.39
N SER A 7 -6.02 -33.84 15.03
CA SER A 7 -7.27 -33.71 14.30
C SER A 7 -7.19 -32.52 13.33
N ALA A 8 -7.88 -32.60 12.19
CA ALA A 8 -7.88 -31.54 11.17
C ALA A 8 -8.22 -30.15 11.75
N ARG A 9 -9.05 -30.09 12.80
CA ARG A 9 -9.37 -28.88 13.57
C ARG A 9 -8.15 -28.30 14.30
N THR A 10 -7.35 -29.14 14.95
CA THR A 10 -6.12 -28.70 15.62
C THR A 10 -5.07 -28.24 14.61
N ALA A 11 -4.90 -28.98 13.50
CA ALA A 11 -3.99 -28.58 12.42
C ALA A 11 -4.37 -27.20 11.85
N ALA A 12 -5.65 -26.96 11.58
CA ALA A 12 -6.13 -25.65 11.11
C ALA A 12 -5.81 -24.51 12.09
N ILE A 13 -6.06 -24.70 13.39
CA ILE A 13 -5.76 -23.67 14.42
C ILE A 13 -4.25 -23.35 14.43
N VAL A 14 -3.41 -24.38 14.39
CA VAL A 14 -1.94 -24.21 14.37
C VAL A 14 -1.50 -23.51 13.08
N SER A 15 -2.04 -23.87 11.92
CA SER A 15 -1.74 -23.20 10.66
C SER A 15 -2.14 -21.72 10.69
N LEU A 16 -3.32 -21.38 11.21
CA LEU A 16 -3.75 -19.98 11.34
C LEU A 16 -2.81 -19.19 12.25
N LEU A 17 -2.37 -19.80 13.36
CA LEU A 17 -1.42 -19.18 14.27
C LEU A 17 -0.05 -18.95 13.61
N LEU A 18 0.49 -19.96 12.92
CA LEU A 18 1.78 -19.86 12.22
C LEU A 18 1.76 -18.79 11.14
N VAL A 19 0.71 -18.78 10.31
CA VAL A 19 0.50 -17.75 9.29
C VAL A 19 0.36 -16.37 9.94
N GLY A 20 -0.40 -16.26 11.03
CA GLY A 20 -0.55 -15.00 11.77
C GLY A 20 0.76 -14.48 12.34
N VAL A 21 1.58 -15.34 12.93
CA VAL A 21 2.91 -14.99 13.44
C VAL A 21 3.81 -14.54 12.29
N ALA A 22 3.89 -15.30 11.19
CA ALA A 22 4.72 -14.94 10.04
C ALA A 22 4.32 -13.57 9.45
N LEU A 23 3.03 -13.34 9.24
CA LEU A 23 2.51 -12.06 8.74
C LEU A 23 2.72 -10.90 9.73
N SER A 24 2.78 -11.17 11.03
CA SER A 24 3.03 -10.14 12.05
C SER A 24 4.44 -9.53 11.96
N PHE A 25 5.35 -10.18 11.24
CA PHE A 25 6.71 -9.70 10.97
C PHE A 25 6.91 -9.28 9.51
N ALA A 26 5.84 -9.23 8.70
CA ALA A 26 5.94 -8.89 7.28
C ALA A 26 6.54 -7.49 7.07
N PHE A 27 6.19 -6.49 7.88
CA PHE A 27 6.78 -5.16 7.79
C PHE A 27 8.29 -5.14 8.03
N HIS A 28 8.78 -5.89 9.01
CA HIS A 28 10.22 -5.98 9.29
C HIS A 28 10.98 -6.69 8.17
N ALA A 29 10.36 -7.72 7.56
CA ALA A 29 10.95 -8.42 6.43
C ALA A 29 10.99 -7.53 5.17
N THR A 30 9.98 -6.69 4.93
CA THR A 30 9.92 -5.80 3.76
C THR A 30 10.71 -4.50 3.94
N ALA A 31 10.87 -4.01 5.17
CA ALA A 31 11.62 -2.78 5.44
C ALA A 31 13.14 -2.97 5.46
N ALA A 32 13.63 -4.21 5.66
CA ALA A 32 15.06 -4.47 5.83
C ALA A 32 15.87 -4.59 4.52
N GLY A 33 15.22 -4.56 3.34
CA GLY A 33 15.88 -4.83 2.05
C GLY A 33 15.52 -3.87 0.94
N SER A 34 15.18 -2.63 1.28
CA SER A 34 14.34 -1.81 0.43
C SER A 34 14.93 -0.40 0.28
N GLU A 35 16.17 -0.38 -0.20
CA GLU A 35 16.86 0.84 -0.61
C GLU A 35 16.59 1.08 -2.10
N ILE A 36 16.38 2.34 -2.48
CA ILE A 36 16.15 2.70 -3.89
C ILE A 36 17.53 2.86 -4.54
N THR A 37 17.75 2.17 -5.65
CA THR A 37 18.98 2.35 -6.45
C THR A 37 18.86 3.62 -7.28
N TYR A 38 19.90 4.44 -7.20
CA TYR A 38 20.07 5.62 -8.03
C TYR A 38 21.24 5.41 -8.97
N GLU A 39 21.12 5.96 -10.18
CA GLU A 39 22.14 5.92 -11.21
C GLU A 39 22.59 7.35 -11.53
N ALA A 40 23.89 7.52 -11.72
CA ALA A 40 24.51 8.73 -12.27
C ALA A 40 24.92 8.47 -13.71
N THR A 41 24.11 8.94 -14.65
CA THR A 41 24.40 8.84 -16.08
C THR A 41 25.23 10.04 -16.52
N PRO A 42 26.44 9.85 -17.09
CA PRO A 42 27.19 10.95 -17.67
C PRO A 42 26.43 11.49 -18.88
N VAL A 43 26.35 12.82 -18.99
CA VAL A 43 25.62 13.50 -20.07
C VAL A 43 26.45 14.66 -20.61
N GLU A 44 26.44 14.84 -21.93
CA GLU A 44 27.09 15.99 -22.57
C GLU A 44 26.06 16.97 -23.18
N PRO A 45 26.31 18.29 -23.13
CA PRO A 45 25.50 19.25 -23.87
C PRO A 45 25.51 18.93 -25.37
N GLY A 46 24.33 18.76 -25.96
CA GLY A 46 24.18 18.44 -27.39
C GLY A 46 24.02 16.95 -27.70
N GLU A 47 24.11 16.08 -26.69
CA GLU A 47 23.62 14.70 -26.77
C GLU A 47 22.11 14.64 -26.52
N ASP A 48 21.59 13.43 -26.31
CA ASP A 48 20.19 13.16 -26.01
C ASP A 48 19.70 13.99 -24.80
N PRO A 49 18.67 14.84 -24.95
CA PRO A 49 18.17 15.66 -23.86
C PRO A 49 17.35 14.89 -22.81
N ASP A 50 16.96 13.64 -23.11
CA ASP A 50 16.01 12.85 -22.32
C ASP A 50 16.52 12.58 -20.89
N PRO A 51 17.77 12.13 -20.67
CA PRO A 51 18.26 11.86 -19.31
C PRO A 51 18.27 13.11 -18.41
N VAL A 52 18.37 14.31 -18.99
CA VAL A 52 18.36 15.57 -18.23
C VAL A 52 16.95 16.01 -17.89
N ALA A 53 16.00 15.83 -18.82
CA ALA A 53 14.60 16.15 -18.60
C ALA A 53 13.97 15.20 -17.54
N GLU A 54 14.35 13.92 -17.56
CA GLU A 54 13.92 12.92 -16.58
C GLU A 54 14.54 13.18 -15.19
N ALA A 55 15.84 13.47 -15.13
CA ALA A 55 16.52 13.66 -13.84
C ALA A 55 16.18 15.00 -13.16
N SER A 56 15.94 16.06 -13.92
CA SER A 56 15.90 17.43 -13.39
C SER A 56 14.50 18.02 -13.33
N SER A 57 13.99 18.20 -12.10
CA SER A 57 12.73 18.94 -11.87
C SER A 57 12.73 20.40 -12.36
N ASN A 58 13.90 20.92 -12.72
CA ASN A 58 14.08 22.27 -13.24
C ASN A 58 13.96 22.34 -14.78
N VAL A 59 13.70 21.20 -15.44
CA VAL A 59 13.38 21.09 -16.85
C VAL A 59 12.07 20.31 -16.99
N THR A 60 11.05 20.89 -17.61
CA THR A 60 9.80 20.19 -17.89
C THR A 60 9.94 19.35 -19.16
N ASP A 61 9.74 18.03 -19.08
CA ASP A 61 9.49 17.22 -20.27
C ASP A 61 8.03 17.42 -20.74
N LEU A 62 7.85 18.11 -21.86
CA LEU A 62 6.54 18.34 -22.46
C LEU A 62 6.08 17.15 -23.30
N ASP A 63 6.99 16.36 -23.89
CA ASP A 63 6.61 15.18 -24.66
C ASP A 63 6.00 14.11 -23.76
N GLU A 64 6.60 13.89 -22.59
CA GLU A 64 6.09 12.99 -21.57
C GLU A 64 4.76 13.48 -21.00
N ARG A 65 4.68 14.75 -20.56
CA ARG A 65 3.43 15.31 -20.01
C ARG A 65 2.26 15.28 -20.98
N LEU A 66 2.54 15.48 -22.26
CA LEU A 66 1.51 15.47 -23.30
C LEU A 66 1.22 14.07 -23.83
N SER A 67 1.91 13.02 -23.40
CA SER A 67 1.81 11.66 -23.94
C SER A 67 0.36 11.13 -24.01
N ASP A 68 -0.44 11.37 -22.98
CA ASP A 68 -1.86 10.98 -22.91
C ASP A 68 -2.83 12.04 -23.48
N THR A 69 -2.32 13.22 -23.85
CA THR A 69 -3.11 14.29 -24.46
C THR A 69 -3.35 13.96 -25.94
N ALA A 70 -4.60 13.95 -26.39
CA ALA A 70 -4.92 13.72 -27.80
C ALA A 70 -4.23 14.73 -28.73
N ASP A 71 -3.75 14.30 -29.90
CA ASP A 71 -2.96 15.13 -30.83
C ASP A 71 -3.57 16.49 -31.15
N ARG A 72 -4.89 16.53 -31.37
CA ARG A 72 -5.63 17.76 -31.67
C ARG A 72 -5.56 18.80 -30.54
N ASN A 73 -5.36 18.36 -29.30
CA ASN A 73 -5.29 19.22 -28.13
C ASN A 73 -3.85 19.70 -27.85
N ARG A 74 -2.84 19.13 -28.51
CA ARG A 74 -1.42 19.56 -28.39
C ARG A 74 -1.09 20.76 -29.28
N GLU A 75 -2.01 21.18 -30.15
CA GLU A 75 -1.81 22.26 -31.12
C GLU A 75 -1.29 23.58 -30.52
N PRO A 76 -1.76 24.02 -29.33
CA PRO A 76 -1.21 25.22 -28.69
C PRO A 76 0.31 25.13 -28.42
N VAL A 77 0.78 23.99 -27.91
CA VAL A 77 2.21 23.76 -27.62
C VAL A 77 3.01 23.65 -28.92
N ARG A 78 2.48 22.96 -29.94
CA ARG A 78 3.10 22.91 -31.28
C ARG A 78 3.25 24.29 -31.89
N THR A 79 2.20 25.11 -31.78
CA THR A 79 2.19 26.48 -32.27
C THR A 79 3.27 27.28 -31.56
N ALA A 80 3.27 27.29 -30.22
CA ALA A 80 4.27 28.00 -29.44
C ALA A 80 5.71 27.54 -29.77
N ALA A 81 5.95 26.24 -29.91
CA ALA A 81 7.26 25.70 -30.28
C ALA A 81 7.72 26.13 -31.68
N ALA A 82 6.77 26.33 -32.62
CA ALA A 82 7.05 26.71 -34.00
C ALA A 82 7.19 28.22 -34.22
N THR A 83 6.35 29.03 -33.56
CA THR A 83 6.25 30.49 -33.77
C THR A 83 6.86 31.30 -32.64
N GLY A 84 7.18 30.66 -31.51
CA GLY A 84 7.69 31.27 -30.29
C GLY A 84 6.62 31.59 -29.25
N SER A 85 5.34 31.64 -29.62
CA SER A 85 4.24 31.92 -28.70
C SER A 85 2.89 31.45 -29.22
N PHE A 86 2.01 31.06 -28.29
CA PHE A 86 0.59 30.85 -28.50
C PHE A 86 -0.19 31.67 -27.47
N GLU A 87 -1.25 32.34 -27.92
CA GLU A 87 -2.21 33.02 -27.06
C GLU A 87 -3.62 32.58 -27.45
N GLY A 88 -4.37 32.02 -26.51
CA GLY A 88 -5.73 31.56 -26.77
C GLY A 88 -6.25 30.58 -25.73
N ALA A 89 -7.46 30.07 -25.97
CA ALA A 89 -8.09 29.13 -25.05
C ALA A 89 -7.41 27.75 -25.09
N LEU A 90 -7.10 27.19 -23.91
CA LEU A 90 -6.66 25.80 -23.79
C LEU A 90 -7.85 24.88 -23.60
N SER A 91 -7.77 23.67 -24.18
CA SER A 91 -8.69 22.59 -23.79
C SER A 91 -8.48 22.23 -22.32
N SER A 92 -9.53 21.76 -21.63
CA SER A 92 -9.39 21.32 -20.23
C SER A 92 -8.34 20.21 -20.07
N GLU A 93 -8.24 19.32 -21.05
CA GLU A 93 -7.27 18.22 -21.05
C GLU A 93 -5.84 18.75 -21.12
N LEU A 94 -5.57 19.71 -22.00
CA LEU A 94 -4.25 20.36 -22.09
C LEU A 94 -3.94 21.20 -20.85
N ALA A 95 -4.92 21.93 -20.32
CA ALA A 95 -4.75 22.72 -19.10
C ALA A 95 -4.37 21.84 -17.90
N ILE A 96 -4.99 20.67 -17.76
CA ILE A 96 -4.62 19.68 -16.73
C ILE A 96 -3.21 19.12 -16.99
N ALA A 97 -2.87 18.79 -18.23
CA ALA A 97 -1.56 18.23 -18.57
C ALA A 97 -0.40 19.22 -18.30
N LEU A 98 -0.65 20.51 -18.46
CA LEU A 98 0.33 21.57 -18.22
C LEU A 98 0.29 22.14 -16.79
N ASP A 99 -0.66 21.70 -15.96
CA ASP A 99 -0.78 22.16 -14.58
C ASP A 99 0.48 21.83 -13.76
N GLY A 100 0.92 22.77 -12.93
CA GLY A 100 2.12 22.64 -12.10
C GLY A 100 3.46 22.59 -12.87
N ALA A 101 3.47 22.87 -14.17
CA ALA A 101 4.68 22.95 -14.96
C ALA A 101 5.34 24.34 -14.81
N GLU A 102 6.01 24.56 -13.67
CA GLU A 102 6.55 25.87 -13.25
C GLU A 102 8.04 26.10 -13.59
N SER A 103 8.68 25.14 -14.25
CA SER A 103 10.11 25.23 -14.57
C SER A 103 10.38 26.29 -15.64
N ARG A 104 11.56 26.92 -15.61
CA ARG A 104 11.96 27.93 -16.62
C ARG A 104 12.32 27.31 -17.98
N TYR A 105 12.72 26.05 -17.98
CA TYR A 105 13.16 25.35 -19.18
C TYR A 105 12.25 24.16 -19.47
N ALA A 106 11.98 23.91 -20.75
CA ALA A 106 11.25 22.73 -21.20
C ALA A 106 12.00 22.01 -22.31
N ARG A 107 11.82 20.69 -22.36
CA ARG A 107 12.18 19.83 -23.49
C ARG A 107 10.91 19.49 -24.26
N TYR A 108 10.95 19.68 -25.57
CA TYR A 108 9.85 19.32 -26.47
C TYR A 108 10.40 18.99 -27.86
N ASP A 109 9.97 17.89 -28.46
CA ASP A 109 10.40 17.40 -29.77
C ASP A 109 11.94 17.34 -29.90
N GLY A 110 12.59 16.85 -28.84
CA GLY A 110 14.05 16.71 -28.77
C GLY A 110 14.84 18.03 -28.68
N ARG A 111 14.20 19.15 -28.36
CA ARG A 111 14.86 20.47 -28.22
C ARG A 111 14.54 21.15 -26.91
N TYR A 112 15.45 22.01 -26.47
CA TYR A 112 15.24 22.85 -25.29
C TYR A 112 14.64 24.21 -25.64
N TYR A 113 13.77 24.66 -24.75
CA TYR A 113 13.13 25.96 -24.80
C TYR A 113 13.24 26.62 -23.43
N GLU A 114 13.54 27.92 -23.40
CA GLU A 114 13.12 28.77 -22.30
C GLU A 114 11.62 28.98 -22.48
N TRP A 115 10.82 28.57 -21.50
CA TRP A 115 9.38 28.52 -21.66
C TRP A 115 8.65 29.13 -20.47
N SER A 116 7.43 29.60 -20.72
CA SER A 116 6.52 30.03 -19.68
C SER A 116 5.07 29.74 -20.07
N LEU A 117 4.26 29.48 -19.06
CA LEU A 117 2.81 29.35 -19.17
C LEU A 117 2.18 30.37 -18.23
N SER A 118 1.32 31.24 -18.76
CA SER A 118 0.48 32.11 -17.94
C SER A 118 -0.98 31.89 -18.30
N THR A 119 -1.81 31.72 -17.28
CA THR A 119 -3.26 31.55 -17.42
C THR A 119 -3.96 32.81 -16.91
N GLY A 120 -4.93 33.34 -17.66
CA GLY A 120 -5.71 34.48 -17.19
C GLY A 120 -6.70 34.06 -16.10
N ASP A 121 -6.69 34.73 -14.95
CA ASP A 121 -7.46 34.36 -13.74
C ASP A 121 -8.99 34.23 -13.94
N GLU A 122 -9.54 34.80 -15.03
CA GLU A 122 -10.98 34.88 -15.30
C GLU A 122 -11.43 34.20 -16.60
N THR A 123 -10.50 33.67 -17.41
CA THR A 123 -10.82 33.04 -18.71
C THR A 123 -9.97 31.80 -18.95
N ALA A 124 -10.47 30.81 -19.70
CA ALA A 124 -9.68 29.65 -20.14
C ALA A 124 -8.55 30.01 -21.13
N ASN A 125 -8.24 31.30 -21.29
CA ASN A 125 -7.16 31.77 -22.14
C ASN A 125 -5.83 31.63 -21.40
N ALA A 126 -4.85 31.11 -22.11
CA ALA A 126 -3.48 31.04 -21.67
C ALA A 126 -2.54 31.58 -22.74
N THR A 127 -1.40 32.06 -22.27
CA THR A 127 -0.26 32.39 -23.12
C THR A 127 0.84 31.38 -22.82
N ILE A 128 1.29 30.71 -23.88
CA ILE A 128 2.46 29.83 -23.87
C ILE A 128 3.55 30.54 -24.63
N GLU A 129 4.71 30.72 -24.02
CA GLU A 129 5.91 31.23 -24.70
C GLU A 129 6.97 30.13 -24.73
N MET A 130 7.61 29.95 -25.89
CA MET A 130 8.67 28.95 -26.07
C MET A 130 9.78 29.54 -26.94
N ARG A 131 10.87 29.95 -26.30
CA ARG A 131 12.04 30.46 -26.99
C ARG A 131 13.11 29.37 -27.09
N PRO A 132 13.55 28.98 -28.29
CA PRO A 132 14.62 28.01 -28.44
C PRO A 132 15.87 28.42 -27.67
N THR A 133 16.48 27.47 -26.97
CA THR A 133 17.74 27.66 -26.22
C THR A 133 18.67 26.47 -26.45
N ASP A 134 19.97 26.71 -26.34
CA ASP A 134 21.00 25.69 -26.45
C ASP A 134 21.13 24.87 -25.15
N ALA A 135 21.52 23.61 -25.30
CA ALA A 135 21.70 22.69 -24.17
C ALA A 135 22.75 23.19 -23.17
N GLU A 136 23.80 23.87 -23.65
CA GLU A 136 24.87 24.40 -22.80
C GLU A 136 24.34 25.43 -21.79
N SER A 137 23.49 26.35 -22.25
CA SER A 137 22.80 27.33 -21.41
C SER A 137 21.88 26.66 -20.38
N VAL A 138 21.13 25.62 -20.78
CA VAL A 138 20.26 24.87 -19.86
C VAL A 138 21.09 24.16 -18.81
N PHE A 139 22.10 23.39 -19.21
CA PHE A 139 22.97 22.64 -18.30
C PHE A 139 23.65 23.58 -17.30
N ALA A 140 24.17 24.72 -17.77
CA ALA A 140 24.80 25.71 -16.90
C ALA A 140 23.81 26.31 -15.88
N ALA A 141 22.54 26.46 -16.25
CA ALA A 141 21.50 27.03 -15.39
C ALA A 141 20.94 26.03 -14.37
N VAL A 142 20.80 24.75 -14.75
CA VAL A 142 20.14 23.73 -13.91
C VAL A 142 21.11 22.86 -13.12
N ALA A 143 22.36 22.72 -13.57
CA ALA A 143 23.35 21.87 -12.92
C ALA A 143 23.80 22.43 -11.57
N ARG A 144 23.92 21.55 -10.57
CA ARG A 144 24.41 21.88 -9.24
C ARG A 144 25.82 21.35 -9.02
N PRO A 145 26.67 22.03 -8.24
CA PRO A 145 27.97 21.48 -7.88
C PRO A 145 27.82 20.18 -7.09
N ALA A 146 28.44 19.09 -7.54
CA ALA A 146 28.43 17.82 -6.81
C ALA A 146 29.07 17.95 -5.42
N SER A 147 30.04 18.87 -5.26
CA SER A 147 30.70 19.17 -3.99
C SER A 147 29.77 19.72 -2.91
N GLU A 148 28.68 20.39 -3.29
CA GLU A 148 27.67 20.95 -2.40
C GLU A 148 26.50 19.97 -2.15
N SER A 149 26.55 18.79 -2.77
CA SER A 149 25.49 17.79 -2.70
C SER A 149 25.68 16.85 -1.49
N SER A 150 24.63 16.09 -1.16
CA SER A 150 24.70 15.13 -0.05
C SER A 150 25.80 14.10 -0.26
N ALA A 151 26.22 13.42 0.82
CA ALA A 151 27.20 12.33 0.73
C ALA A 151 26.70 11.22 -0.21
N ASP A 152 25.39 10.97 -0.24
CA ASP A 152 24.78 9.96 -1.12
C ASP A 152 24.88 10.34 -2.60
N VAL A 153 24.55 11.59 -2.98
CA VAL A 153 24.71 12.04 -4.38
C VAL A 153 26.16 11.92 -4.82
N ARG A 154 27.11 12.32 -3.97
CA ARG A 154 28.54 12.23 -4.30
C ARG A 154 28.96 10.78 -4.51
N ARG A 155 28.54 9.88 -3.62
CA ARG A 155 28.77 8.44 -3.74
C ARG A 155 28.17 7.87 -5.02
N ILE A 156 26.94 8.23 -5.37
CA ILE A 156 26.29 7.78 -6.61
C ILE A 156 27.08 8.25 -7.84
N ILE A 157 27.56 9.50 -7.86
CA ILE A 157 28.41 10.02 -8.93
C ILE A 157 29.78 9.31 -8.97
N ASP A 158 30.36 8.97 -7.81
CA ASP A 158 31.64 8.26 -7.72
C ASP A 158 31.56 6.80 -8.17
N GLU A 159 30.48 6.10 -7.81
CA GLU A 159 30.28 4.66 -8.03
C GLU A 159 29.49 4.36 -9.31
N GLY A 160 28.87 5.37 -9.93
CA GLY A 160 27.97 5.26 -11.08
C GLY A 160 26.56 4.79 -10.70
N THR A 161 26.45 3.83 -9.78
CA THR A 161 25.18 3.38 -9.20
C THR A 161 25.33 3.18 -7.70
N ALA A 162 24.39 3.66 -6.91
CA ALA A 162 24.37 3.37 -5.48
C ALA A 162 22.98 3.45 -4.86
N ASN A 163 22.78 2.66 -3.81
CA ASN A 163 21.59 2.70 -3.00
C ASN A 163 21.53 3.97 -2.15
N GLY A 164 20.37 4.62 -2.12
CA GLY A 164 20.15 5.82 -1.30
C GLY A 164 18.72 5.93 -0.80
N SER A 165 18.50 6.85 0.14
CA SER A 165 17.17 7.21 0.62
C SER A 165 16.98 8.72 0.54
N GLY A 166 15.94 9.18 -0.19
CA GLY A 166 15.65 10.61 -0.30
C GLY A 166 16.72 11.40 -1.06
N VAL A 167 17.43 10.76 -1.99
CA VAL A 167 18.38 11.42 -2.87
C VAL A 167 17.59 12.35 -3.80
N ARG A 168 18.04 13.61 -3.89
CA ARG A 168 17.43 14.59 -4.78
C ARG A 168 17.94 14.34 -6.19
N SER A 169 17.06 13.86 -7.06
CA SER A 169 17.34 13.77 -8.50
C SER A 169 17.67 15.13 -9.08
N GLY A 170 18.52 15.15 -10.11
CA GLY A 170 18.90 16.38 -10.80
C GLY A 170 20.15 16.24 -11.65
N LEU A 171 20.51 17.35 -12.28
CA LEU A 171 21.76 17.48 -13.00
C LEU A 171 22.85 17.99 -12.05
N PHE A 172 23.99 17.29 -12.02
CA PHE A 172 25.13 17.62 -11.18
C PHE A 172 26.39 17.82 -12.01
N ARG A 173 27.24 18.76 -11.60
CA ARG A 173 28.51 19.04 -12.26
C ARG A 173 29.68 18.67 -11.35
N ARG A 174 30.62 17.92 -11.89
CA ARG A 174 31.86 17.51 -11.22
C ARG A 174 33.02 17.49 -12.20
N ASP A 175 34.11 18.16 -11.85
CA ASP A 175 35.37 18.17 -12.62
C ASP A 175 35.20 18.51 -14.12
N GLY A 176 34.20 19.35 -14.43
CA GLY A 176 33.88 19.77 -15.81
C GLY A 176 32.90 18.86 -16.56
N ALA A 177 32.55 17.69 -16.01
CA ALA A 177 31.55 16.78 -16.55
C ALA A 177 30.18 16.96 -15.87
N TYR A 178 29.12 16.59 -16.58
CA TYR A 178 27.74 16.60 -16.07
C TYR A 178 27.22 15.18 -15.87
N TYR A 179 26.45 14.99 -14.80
CA TYR A 179 25.86 13.73 -14.41
C TYR A 179 24.38 13.94 -14.12
N ALA A 180 23.52 13.24 -14.85
CA ALA A 180 22.09 13.14 -14.54
C ALA A 180 21.92 12.06 -13.48
N VAL A 181 21.54 12.47 -12.26
CA VAL A 181 21.25 11.54 -11.17
C VAL A 181 19.75 11.35 -11.08
N ALA A 182 19.29 10.12 -11.35
CA ALA A 182 17.89 9.74 -11.31
C ALA A 182 17.73 8.38 -10.61
N ILE A 183 16.48 7.97 -10.43
CA ILE A 183 16.16 6.63 -9.92
C ILE A 183 16.36 5.64 -11.06
N GLU A 184 17.09 4.56 -10.84
CA GLU A 184 17.37 3.55 -11.89
C GLU A 184 16.08 2.91 -12.43
N SER A 185 15.07 2.74 -11.57
CA SER A 185 13.79 2.15 -11.94
C SER A 185 12.61 2.72 -11.16
N GLU A 186 11.69 3.38 -11.85
CA GLU A 186 10.40 3.78 -11.27
C GLU A 186 9.57 2.57 -10.80
N ALA A 187 9.71 1.43 -11.47
CA ALA A 187 9.07 0.19 -11.05
C ALA A 187 9.59 -0.30 -9.69
N ALA A 188 10.86 -0.02 -9.35
CA ALA A 188 11.40 -0.27 -8.02
C ALA A 188 10.78 0.67 -6.97
N VAL A 189 10.47 1.92 -7.32
CA VAL A 189 9.75 2.87 -6.45
C VAL A 189 8.30 2.41 -6.23
N ALA A 190 7.60 2.02 -7.29
CA ALA A 190 6.26 1.46 -7.19
C ALA A 190 6.27 0.17 -6.36
N GLY A 191 7.25 -0.71 -6.58
CA GLY A 191 7.51 -1.90 -5.80
C GLY A 191 7.79 -1.58 -4.33
N GLN A 192 8.51 -0.51 -4.05
CA GLN A 192 8.82 -0.04 -2.70
C GLN A 192 7.61 0.51 -1.96
N ILE A 193 6.78 1.30 -2.65
CA ILE A 193 5.52 1.81 -2.11
C ILE A 193 4.58 0.63 -1.86
N ALA A 194 4.49 -0.31 -2.80
CA ALA A 194 3.68 -1.51 -2.66
C ALA A 194 4.18 -2.43 -1.54
N SER A 195 5.49 -2.59 -1.36
CA SER A 195 6.08 -3.40 -0.29
C SER A 195 5.91 -2.75 1.08
N SER A 196 6.07 -1.43 1.16
CA SER A 196 5.81 -0.63 2.36
C SER A 196 4.34 -0.69 2.76
N PHE A 197 3.43 -0.57 1.78
CA PHE A 197 2.00 -0.72 1.99
C PHE A 197 1.64 -2.15 2.40
N ALA A 198 2.20 -3.16 1.74
CA ALA A 198 2.00 -4.56 2.08
C ALA A 198 2.50 -4.86 3.49
N GLY A 199 3.69 -4.41 3.89
CA GLY A 199 4.19 -4.57 5.25
C GLY A 199 3.30 -3.88 6.29
N PHE A 200 2.91 -2.62 6.01
CA PHE A 200 2.05 -1.83 6.89
C PHE A 200 0.65 -2.44 7.05
N ALA A 201 0.09 -3.00 5.99
CA ALA A 201 -1.24 -3.59 5.98
C ALA A 201 -1.26 -5.05 6.48
N LEU A 202 -0.25 -5.86 6.14
CA LEU A 202 -0.18 -7.29 6.51
C LEU A 202 0.19 -7.52 7.97
N THR A 203 0.98 -6.63 8.57
CA THR A 203 1.36 -6.73 9.99
C THR A 203 0.15 -6.79 10.94
N PRO A 204 -0.79 -5.84 10.88
CA PRO A 204 -2.01 -5.91 11.70
C PRO A 204 -2.92 -7.09 11.32
N VAL A 205 -2.94 -7.53 10.04
CA VAL A 205 -3.66 -8.75 9.63
C VAL A 205 -3.07 -9.97 10.33
N GLY A 206 -1.75 -10.11 10.32
CA GLY A 206 -1.03 -11.18 11.00
C GLY A 206 -1.36 -11.22 12.49
N ARG A 207 -1.39 -10.05 13.15
CA ARG A 207 -1.76 -9.93 14.57
C ARG A 207 -3.20 -10.35 14.82
N GLY A 208 -4.12 -9.96 13.94
CA GLY A 208 -5.52 -10.42 13.99
C GLY A 208 -5.61 -11.95 13.89
N TYR A 209 -4.89 -12.58 12.96
CA TYR A 209 -4.87 -14.03 12.79
C TYR A 209 -4.23 -14.75 13.98
N ALA A 210 -3.11 -14.23 14.48
CA ALA A 210 -2.42 -14.78 15.66
C ALA A 210 -3.33 -14.73 16.89
N ALA A 211 -4.06 -13.63 17.10
CA ALA A 211 -5.03 -13.51 18.18
C ALA A 211 -6.18 -14.52 18.06
N VAL A 212 -6.72 -14.71 16.86
CA VAL A 212 -7.77 -15.71 16.60
C VAL A 212 -7.24 -17.13 16.83
N GLY A 213 -6.06 -17.45 16.30
CA GLY A 213 -5.39 -18.73 16.48
C GLY A 213 -5.13 -19.06 17.96
N LEU A 214 -4.56 -18.11 18.72
CA LEU A 214 -4.33 -18.25 20.16
C LEU A 214 -5.62 -18.43 20.95
N GLY A 215 -6.65 -17.63 20.65
CA GLY A 215 -7.94 -17.72 21.32
C GLY A 215 -8.64 -19.06 21.08
N LEU A 216 -8.63 -19.54 19.83
CA LEU A 216 -9.16 -20.85 19.47
C LEU A 216 -8.37 -21.99 20.13
N LEU A 217 -7.04 -21.90 20.14
CA LEU A 217 -6.17 -22.89 20.77
C LEU A 217 -6.41 -22.95 22.29
N ALA A 218 -6.57 -21.80 22.94
CA ALA A 218 -6.86 -21.71 24.37
C ALA A 218 -8.21 -22.37 24.72
N TYR A 219 -9.26 -22.12 23.93
CA TYR A 219 -10.54 -22.81 24.12
C TYR A 219 -10.45 -24.31 23.83
N ARG A 220 -9.71 -24.71 22.80
CA ARG A 220 -9.50 -26.12 22.46
C ARG A 220 -8.75 -26.87 23.57
N TYR A 221 -7.75 -26.24 24.18
CA TYR A 221 -6.98 -26.81 25.29
C TYR A 221 -7.79 -26.92 26.58
N ARG A 222 -8.56 -25.88 26.92
CA ARG A 222 -9.41 -25.89 28.13
C ARG A 222 -10.61 -26.83 28.02
N GLU A 223 -11.14 -27.03 26.82
CA GLU A 223 -12.40 -27.77 26.60
C GLU A 223 -12.28 -28.75 25.42
N PRO A 224 -11.47 -29.82 25.56
CA PRO A 224 -11.13 -30.73 24.46
C PRO A 224 -12.29 -31.60 23.97
N THR A 225 -13.36 -31.75 24.75
CA THR A 225 -14.51 -32.63 24.44
C THR A 225 -15.74 -31.87 23.93
N ARG A 226 -15.69 -30.55 23.78
CA ARG A 226 -16.85 -29.77 23.31
C ARG A 226 -17.03 -29.88 21.80
N ASP A 227 -18.22 -30.28 21.37
CA ASP A 227 -18.58 -30.36 19.94
C ASP A 227 -18.59 -28.99 19.25
N ARG A 228 -19.01 -27.96 19.98
CA ARG A 228 -19.07 -26.57 19.52
C ARG A 228 -18.08 -25.72 20.31
N LEU A 229 -16.95 -25.41 19.68
CA LEU A 229 -15.88 -24.64 20.30
C LEU A 229 -16.27 -23.15 20.44
N LEU A 230 -16.93 -22.57 19.43
CA LEU A 230 -17.32 -21.16 19.42
C LEU A 230 -18.82 -20.92 19.57
N THR A 231 -19.15 -20.02 20.50
CA THR A 231 -20.42 -19.27 20.55
C THR A 231 -20.13 -17.81 20.20
N VAL A 232 -21.16 -17.01 19.89
CA VAL A 232 -20.96 -15.57 19.59
C VAL A 232 -20.20 -14.85 20.72
N ARG A 233 -20.49 -15.18 21.98
CA ARG A 233 -19.77 -14.61 23.14
C ARG A 233 -18.29 -14.99 23.17
N ARG A 234 -17.98 -16.26 22.87
CA ARG A 234 -16.59 -16.74 22.82
C ARG A 234 -15.84 -16.16 21.63
N ALA A 235 -16.50 -16.07 20.48
CA ALA A 235 -15.95 -15.42 19.29
C ALA A 235 -15.61 -13.95 19.58
N ALA A 236 -16.48 -13.22 20.29
CA ALA A 236 -16.21 -11.86 20.72
C ALA A 236 -15.01 -11.78 21.67
N ALA A 237 -14.88 -12.72 22.62
CA ALA A 237 -13.72 -12.80 23.50
C ALA A 237 -12.41 -13.11 22.73
N VAL A 238 -12.47 -13.98 21.71
CA VAL A 238 -11.34 -14.26 20.82
C VAL A 238 -10.95 -13.01 20.03
N ALA A 239 -11.92 -12.32 19.44
CA ALA A 239 -11.66 -11.07 18.70
C ALA A 239 -11.08 -9.98 19.60
N ALA A 240 -11.55 -9.86 20.85
CA ALA A 240 -11.03 -8.91 21.82
C ALA A 240 -9.56 -9.14 22.18
N LEU A 241 -9.03 -10.36 22.01
CA LEU A 241 -7.63 -10.69 22.24
C LEU A 241 -6.69 -9.99 21.24
N ALA A 242 -7.21 -9.54 20.08
CA ALA A 242 -6.44 -8.80 19.09
C ALA A 242 -5.87 -7.49 19.64
N VAL A 243 -6.60 -6.81 20.54
CA VAL A 243 -6.17 -5.53 21.12
C VAL A 243 -4.92 -5.68 21.99
N PRO A 244 -4.92 -6.47 23.08
CA PRO A 244 -3.73 -6.61 23.92
C PRO A 244 -2.57 -7.26 23.17
N LEU A 245 -2.83 -8.22 22.27
CA LEU A 245 -1.79 -8.84 21.46
C LEU A 245 -1.12 -7.83 20.53
N ALA A 246 -1.92 -7.00 19.85
CA ALA A 246 -1.39 -5.96 18.98
C ALA A 246 -0.61 -4.90 19.76
N LEU A 247 -1.09 -4.49 20.95
CA LEU A 247 -0.37 -3.55 21.81
C LEU A 247 0.98 -4.09 22.27
N VAL A 248 1.04 -5.34 22.73
CA VAL A 248 2.30 -6.00 23.13
C VAL A 248 3.25 -6.12 21.94
N ALA A 249 2.74 -6.54 20.78
CA ALA A 249 3.55 -6.66 19.58
C ALA A 249 4.07 -5.30 19.10
N THR A 250 3.24 -4.25 19.12
CA THR A 250 3.69 -2.88 18.82
C THR A 250 4.76 -2.43 19.82
N ALA A 251 4.58 -2.67 21.12
CA ALA A 251 5.57 -2.29 22.14
C ALA A 251 6.92 -3.01 22.00
N LEU A 252 6.91 -4.28 21.60
CA LEU A 252 8.12 -5.11 21.50
C LEU A 252 8.87 -4.91 20.18
N PHE A 253 8.16 -4.65 19.09
CA PHE A 253 8.73 -4.73 17.74
C PHE A 253 8.67 -3.42 16.95
N GLU A 254 7.85 -2.44 17.35
CA GLU A 254 7.73 -1.18 16.63
C GLU A 254 8.32 -0.02 17.42
N THR A 255 9.18 0.74 16.74
CA THR A 255 9.71 2.02 17.22
C THR A 255 9.17 3.15 16.34
N GLY A 256 8.80 4.28 16.92
CA GLY A 256 8.34 5.46 16.17
C GLY A 256 7.02 6.05 16.68
N SER A 257 6.16 6.47 15.75
CA SER A 257 4.98 7.30 16.06
C SER A 257 4.00 6.62 17.05
N PRO A 258 3.51 7.36 18.06
CA PRO A 258 2.51 6.85 19.00
C PRO A 258 1.18 6.48 18.31
N ALA A 259 0.91 7.00 17.11
CA ALA A 259 -0.27 6.64 16.33
C ALA A 259 -0.37 5.13 16.04
N ARG A 260 0.76 4.42 16.00
CA ARG A 260 0.80 2.97 15.76
C ARG A 260 0.12 2.15 16.88
N PHE A 261 0.14 2.65 18.12
CA PHE A 261 -0.58 2.05 19.25
C PHE A 261 -2.10 2.17 19.15
N VAL A 262 -2.61 2.95 18.20
CA VAL A 262 -4.05 3.08 17.94
C VAL A 262 -4.41 2.37 16.63
N ILE A 263 -3.70 2.68 15.55
CA ILE A 263 -4.00 2.16 14.20
C ILE A 263 -3.80 0.64 14.12
N GLY A 264 -2.70 0.12 14.68
CA GLY A 264 -2.38 -1.32 14.65
C GLY A 264 -3.43 -2.17 15.38
N PRO A 265 -3.77 -1.86 16.65
CA PRO A 265 -4.82 -2.59 17.36
C PRO A 265 -6.20 -2.43 16.73
N ALA A 266 -6.55 -1.26 16.21
CA ALA A 266 -7.84 -1.04 15.54
C ALA A 266 -7.97 -1.94 14.30
N THR A 267 -6.97 -1.95 13.43
CA THR A 267 -6.95 -2.78 12.21
C THR A 267 -6.93 -4.27 12.52
N ALA A 268 -6.11 -4.71 13.48
CA ALA A 268 -6.10 -6.10 13.95
C ALA A 268 -7.48 -6.54 14.50
N THR A 269 -8.20 -5.64 15.16
CA THR A 269 -9.56 -5.89 15.67
C THR A 269 -10.57 -6.04 14.55
N VAL A 270 -10.49 -5.21 13.50
CA VAL A 270 -11.34 -5.35 12.30
C VAL A 270 -11.15 -6.74 11.70
N VAL A 271 -9.92 -7.19 11.50
CA VAL A 271 -9.60 -8.50 10.94
C VAL A 271 -10.14 -9.63 11.84
N ALA A 272 -9.84 -9.57 13.15
CA ALA A 272 -10.25 -10.58 14.11
C ALA A 272 -11.78 -10.66 14.26
N SER A 273 -12.49 -9.56 14.03
CA SER A 273 -13.96 -9.52 14.07
C SER A 273 -14.65 -10.46 13.07
N GLY A 274 -13.94 -10.86 12.01
CA GLY A 274 -14.39 -11.88 11.08
C GLY A 274 -14.84 -13.16 11.81
N VAL A 275 -14.15 -13.57 12.89
CA VAL A 275 -14.54 -14.75 13.68
C VAL A 275 -15.93 -14.60 14.33
N VAL A 276 -16.29 -13.37 14.74
CA VAL A 276 -17.60 -13.05 15.30
C VAL A 276 -18.66 -13.10 14.20
N ALA A 277 -18.36 -12.50 13.05
CA ALA A 277 -19.23 -12.54 11.89
C ALA A 277 -19.54 -13.98 11.45
N GLY A 278 -18.51 -14.84 11.38
CA GLY A 278 -18.67 -16.26 11.07
C GLY A 278 -19.55 -17.00 12.08
N ALA A 279 -19.33 -16.75 13.38
CA ALA A 279 -20.14 -17.34 14.44
C ALA A 279 -21.61 -16.85 14.43
N CYS A 280 -21.85 -15.58 14.07
CA CYS A 280 -23.18 -15.01 13.89
C CYS A 280 -23.91 -15.65 12.70
N VAL A 281 -23.24 -15.84 11.57
CA VAL A 281 -23.80 -16.51 10.39
C VAL A 281 -24.11 -17.97 10.70
N ALA A 282 -23.21 -18.69 11.36
CA ALA A 282 -23.45 -20.08 11.79
C ALA A 282 -24.60 -20.24 12.79
N SER A 283 -25.01 -19.15 13.46
CA SER A 283 -26.14 -19.14 14.40
C SER A 283 -27.37 -18.39 13.89
N SER A 284 -27.40 -18.01 12.60
CA SER A 284 -28.49 -17.26 11.96
C SER A 284 -28.85 -15.93 12.67
N ARG A 285 -27.88 -15.28 13.33
CA ARG A 285 -28.07 -14.04 14.11
C ARG A 285 -27.76 -12.79 13.28
N TRP A 286 -28.56 -12.56 12.23
CA TRP A 286 -28.34 -11.48 11.26
C TRP A 286 -28.32 -10.06 11.87
N ARG A 287 -29.17 -9.77 12.86
CA ARG A 287 -29.16 -8.47 13.56
C ARG A 287 -27.84 -8.20 14.28
N SER A 288 -27.26 -9.25 14.89
CA SER A 288 -25.97 -9.15 15.59
C SER A 288 -24.82 -9.00 14.60
N LEU A 289 -24.92 -9.60 13.41
CA LEU A 289 -23.93 -9.44 12.35
C LEU A 289 -23.86 -7.98 11.89
N VAL A 290 -25.02 -7.40 11.52
CA VAL A 290 -25.08 -5.99 11.07
C VAL A 290 -24.55 -5.05 12.15
N GLY A 291 -24.99 -5.24 13.40
CA GLY A 291 -24.54 -4.40 14.52
C GLY A 291 -23.03 -4.48 14.77
N VAL A 292 -22.44 -5.68 14.71
CA VAL A 292 -20.99 -5.86 14.90
C VAL A 292 -20.20 -5.25 13.75
N THR A 293 -20.60 -5.49 12.49
CA THR A 293 -19.90 -4.97 11.32
C THR A 293 -19.93 -3.44 11.29
N VAL A 294 -21.09 -2.82 11.51
CA VAL A 294 -21.23 -1.36 11.55
C VAL A 294 -20.48 -0.78 12.74
N GLY A 295 -20.62 -1.37 13.93
CA GLY A 295 -19.96 -0.88 15.13
C GLY A 295 -18.42 -0.92 15.02
N ILE A 296 -17.87 -2.00 14.48
CA ILE A 296 -16.42 -2.15 14.29
C ILE A 296 -15.90 -1.25 13.17
N GLY A 297 -16.65 -1.08 12.09
CA GLY A 297 -16.31 -0.14 11.02
C GLY A 297 -16.24 1.31 11.53
N LEU A 298 -17.25 1.73 12.29
CA LEU A 298 -17.28 3.07 12.91
C LEU A 298 -16.14 3.25 13.93
N PHE A 299 -15.94 2.26 14.80
CA PHE A 299 -14.86 2.29 15.80
C PHE A 299 -13.48 2.41 15.14
N ALA A 300 -13.19 1.57 14.14
CA ALA A 300 -11.90 1.58 13.45
C ALA A 300 -11.69 2.89 12.69
N THR A 301 -12.73 3.40 12.02
CA THR A 301 -12.65 4.69 11.33
C THR A 301 -12.37 5.83 12.30
N ALA A 302 -13.08 5.89 13.44
CA ALA A 302 -12.84 6.89 14.48
C ALA A 302 -11.44 6.76 15.10
N ALA A 303 -10.99 5.53 15.36
CA ALA A 303 -9.67 5.25 15.91
C ALA A 303 -8.53 5.65 14.96
N ILE A 304 -8.71 5.49 13.65
CA ILE A 304 -7.73 5.91 12.62
C ILE A 304 -7.79 7.43 12.40
N ALA A 305 -8.98 8.03 12.45
CA ALA A 305 -9.15 9.47 12.34
C ALA A 305 -8.53 10.24 13.52
N ALA A 306 -8.60 9.72 14.74
CA ALA A 306 -8.08 10.39 15.93
C ALA A 306 -6.59 10.82 15.81
N PRO A 307 -5.63 9.96 15.40
CA PRO A 307 -4.23 10.37 15.24
C PRO A 307 -3.92 11.06 13.90
N LEU A 308 -4.73 10.89 12.86
CA LEU A 308 -4.46 11.40 11.50
C LEU A 308 -5.26 12.67 11.14
N GLY A 309 -6.15 13.12 12.02
CA GLY A 309 -7.02 14.27 11.75
C GLY A 309 -7.99 14.01 10.58
N PRO A 310 -8.37 15.06 9.81
CA PRO A 310 -9.33 14.95 8.73
C PRO A 310 -8.97 13.90 7.66
N ILE A 311 -7.67 13.74 7.38
CA ILE A 311 -7.15 12.76 6.42
C ILE A 311 -7.47 11.32 6.86
N GLY A 312 -7.57 11.06 8.16
CA GLY A 312 -7.91 9.73 8.67
C GLY A 312 -9.34 9.28 8.36
N PHE A 313 -10.26 10.19 7.98
CA PHE A 313 -11.58 9.80 7.48
C PHE A 313 -11.55 9.23 6.05
N LEU A 314 -10.48 9.45 5.29
CA LEU A 314 -10.23 8.76 4.01
C LEU A 314 -9.61 7.39 4.25
N PHE A 315 -8.59 7.31 5.11
CA PHE A 315 -7.89 6.06 5.37
C PHE A 315 -8.67 5.07 6.24
N GLY A 316 -9.53 5.55 7.14
CA GLY A 316 -10.35 4.71 8.02
C GLY A 316 -11.25 3.72 7.26
N PRO A 317 -12.11 4.19 6.34
CA PRO A 317 -12.95 3.31 5.51
C PRO A 317 -12.13 2.35 4.64
N LEU A 318 -11.00 2.81 4.08
CA LEU A 318 -10.12 1.97 3.27
C LEU A 318 -9.54 0.81 4.11
N ALA A 319 -9.08 1.10 5.33
CA ALA A 319 -8.59 0.11 6.26
C ALA A 319 -9.69 -0.87 6.72
N VAL A 320 -10.94 -0.39 6.88
CA VAL A 320 -12.10 -1.24 7.16
C VAL A 320 -12.38 -2.19 6.00
N LEU A 321 -12.40 -1.70 4.76
CA LEU A 321 -12.61 -2.53 3.57
C LEU A 321 -11.54 -3.61 3.44
N PHE A 322 -10.27 -3.22 3.60
CA PHE A 322 -9.15 -4.16 3.59
C PHE A 322 -9.25 -5.19 4.74
N GLY A 323 -9.61 -4.73 5.94
CA GLY A 323 -9.84 -5.56 7.11
C GLY A 323 -11.01 -6.54 6.95
N ILE A 324 -12.07 -6.17 6.22
CA ILE A 324 -13.18 -7.06 5.87
C ILE A 324 -12.71 -8.13 4.88
N ALA A 325 -11.98 -7.74 3.84
CA ALA A 325 -11.46 -8.67 2.84
C ALA A 325 -10.54 -9.73 3.47
N THR A 326 -9.60 -9.28 4.30
CA THR A 326 -8.68 -10.17 5.04
C THR A 326 -9.39 -10.91 6.19
N GLY A 327 -10.42 -10.32 6.78
CA GLY A 327 -11.29 -10.95 7.79
C GLY A 327 -12.08 -12.16 7.29
N ALA A 328 -12.12 -12.42 5.97
CA ALA A 328 -12.76 -13.60 5.38
C ALA A 328 -12.16 -14.92 5.91
N VAL A 329 -10.85 -14.95 6.21
CA VAL A 329 -10.19 -16.13 6.79
C VAL A 329 -10.70 -16.37 8.23
N PRO A 330 -10.58 -15.44 9.18
CA PRO A 330 -11.20 -15.54 10.51
C PRO A 330 -12.70 -15.85 10.46
N PHE A 331 -13.43 -15.33 9.47
CA PHE A 331 -14.83 -15.64 9.23
C PHE A 331 -15.07 -17.13 8.97
N GLY A 332 -14.29 -17.75 8.08
CA GLY A 332 -14.37 -19.19 7.83
C GLY A 332 -14.12 -20.02 9.09
N TYR A 333 -13.12 -19.64 9.89
CA TYR A 333 -12.87 -20.26 11.19
C TYR A 333 -14.04 -20.08 12.16
N GLY A 334 -14.55 -18.85 12.30
CA GLY A 334 -15.69 -18.54 13.16
C GLY A 334 -16.93 -19.36 12.81
N TYR A 335 -17.21 -19.51 11.52
CA TYR A 335 -18.33 -20.30 11.01
C TYR A 335 -18.15 -21.80 11.27
N TRP A 336 -16.98 -22.35 10.93
CA TRP A 336 -16.70 -23.77 11.06
C TRP A 336 -16.65 -24.24 12.52
N PHE A 337 -15.99 -23.47 13.40
CA PHE A 337 -15.87 -23.80 14.83
C PHE A 337 -17.13 -23.47 15.65
N ALA A 338 -18.08 -22.72 15.07
CA ALA A 338 -19.41 -22.51 15.64
C ALA A 338 -20.42 -23.62 15.28
N ARG A 339 -20.05 -24.56 14.41
CA ARG A 339 -20.87 -25.74 14.10
C ARG A 339 -20.48 -26.93 14.99
N PRO A 340 -21.41 -27.84 15.29
CA PRO A 340 -21.10 -29.11 15.94
C PRO A 340 -19.99 -29.85 15.17
N ALA A 341 -19.15 -30.60 15.87
CA ALA A 341 -18.29 -31.59 15.23
C ALA A 341 -19.20 -32.61 14.55
N ALA A 342 -19.16 -32.69 13.23
CA ALA A 342 -19.79 -33.80 12.54
C ALA A 342 -18.89 -35.02 12.77
N ASP A 343 -19.22 -35.79 13.82
CA ASP A 343 -18.89 -37.22 13.98
C ASP A 343 -19.66 -37.77 15.18
N ALA A 344 -20.97 -38.01 14.96
CA ALA A 344 -21.78 -39.00 15.66
C ALA A 344 -23.12 -39.23 14.93
N THR A 345 -23.12 -39.28 13.59
CA THR A 345 -24.13 -40.09 12.91
C THR A 345 -23.65 -41.52 13.05
N SER A 346 -23.98 -42.14 14.18
CA SER A 346 -23.74 -43.57 14.39
C SER A 346 -24.38 -44.34 13.23
N PRO A 347 -23.67 -45.24 12.55
CA PRO A 347 -24.26 -46.21 11.61
C PRO A 347 -25.23 -47.20 12.29
N SER A 348 -25.50 -47.04 13.59
CA SER A 348 -26.34 -47.94 14.37
C SER A 348 -27.85 -47.75 14.14
N ASP A 349 -28.28 -46.67 13.49
CA ASP A 349 -29.71 -46.42 13.23
C ASP A 349 -30.26 -47.13 11.98
N SER A 350 -29.39 -47.67 11.11
CA SER A 350 -29.82 -48.56 10.02
C SER A 350 -29.94 -50.01 10.47
N ALA A 351 -29.09 -50.47 11.39
CA ALA A 351 -29.16 -51.85 11.91
C ALA A 351 -30.36 -52.08 12.86
N ALA A 352 -30.80 -51.06 13.59
CA ALA A 352 -31.96 -51.18 14.50
C ALA A 352 -33.32 -51.13 13.79
N ARG A 353 -33.35 -50.75 12.50
CA ARG A 353 -34.58 -50.64 11.71
C ARG A 353 -34.88 -51.88 10.89
N GLU A 354 -33.87 -52.70 10.60
CA GLU A 354 -34.02 -53.94 9.83
C GLU A 354 -34.46 -55.13 10.71
N ASP A 355 -34.29 -55.04 12.04
CA ASP A 355 -34.63 -56.11 12.99
C ASP A 355 -36.06 -56.00 13.58
N ARG A 356 -36.87 -55.01 13.13
CA ARG A 356 -38.27 -54.85 13.55
C ARG A 356 -39.30 -55.36 12.53
N ASP A 357 -38.87 -55.70 11.32
CA ASP A 357 -39.75 -56.26 10.28
C ASP A 357 -39.67 -57.80 10.18
N ALA A 358 -38.95 -58.46 11.09
CA ALA A 358 -38.87 -59.92 11.16
C ALA A 358 -39.67 -60.52 12.34
N GLY A 359 -40.98 -60.66 12.14
CA GLY A 359 -41.79 -61.78 12.66
C GLY A 359 -42.74 -61.49 13.84
N PRO A 360 -43.72 -62.37 14.10
CA PRO A 360 -44.09 -63.62 13.41
C PRO A 360 -45.33 -63.54 12.50
#